data_AF-A0A2S2QRA4-F1
#
_entry.id   AF-A0A2S2QRA4-F1
#
_cell.length_a   1.000
_cell.length_b   1.000
_cell.length_c   1.000
_cell.angle_alpha   90.00
_cell.angle_beta   90.00
_cell.angle_gamma   90.00
#
_symmetry.space_group_name_H-M   'P 1'
#
loop_
_entity.id
_entity.type
_entity.pdbx_description
1 polymer ?
#
loop_
_entity_poly.entity_id
_entity_poly.type
_entity_poly.pdbx_seq_one_letter_code
_entity_poly.pdbx_strand_id
1 'polypeptide(L)'
;NFRDLCLQTFKLDASHFITAPGFAFECMLKHTEVKLERLKCYNMQLMLEEGIRGGICQSVKIYVKANIPNIENVDFNENKPNTWIAYLDYINLYGKSMLSALLYQNFEWFENLTLDVTKIDDNSDYGYILEVDTDYSKSVHKIHNEFPFLPYPPNSKVIKLLTT
;
A
#
# COMPACT_ATOMS: atom_id res chain seq x y z
N ASN A 1 -16.74 0.66 29.42
CA ASN A 1 -17.26 1.81 28.65
C ASN A 1 -16.14 2.31 27.74
N PHE A 2 -16.39 2.53 26.45
CA PHE A 2 -15.35 2.95 25.48
C PHE A 2 -14.75 4.31 25.84
N ARG A 3 -15.57 5.29 26.25
CA ARG A 3 -15.12 6.64 26.60
C ARG A 3 -14.15 6.63 27.77
N ASP A 4 -14.47 5.87 28.82
CA ASP A 4 -13.61 5.73 30.00
C ASP A 4 -12.25 5.10 29.65
N LEU A 5 -12.25 4.09 28.77
CA LEU A 5 -11.03 3.47 28.27
C LEU A 5 -10.17 4.46 27.48
N CYS A 6 -10.78 5.28 26.61
CA CYS A 6 -10.09 6.32 25.85
C CYS A 6 -9.46 7.38 26.76
N LEU A 7 -10.20 7.85 27.76
CA LEU A 7 -9.71 8.79 28.76
C LEU A 7 -8.58 8.20 29.60
N GLN A 8 -8.64 6.92 29.95
CA GLN A 8 -7.59 6.24 30.71
C GLN A 8 -6.33 5.99 29.88
N THR A 9 -6.50 5.56 28.63
CA THR A 9 -5.39 5.11 27.75
C THR A 9 -4.73 6.27 27.02
N PHE A 10 -5.52 7.05 26.27
CA PHE A 10 -5.01 8.11 25.38
C PHE A 10 -5.06 9.50 26.04
N LYS A 11 -5.70 9.61 27.20
CA LYS A 11 -5.95 10.89 27.89
C LYS A 11 -6.67 11.90 26.98
N LEU A 12 -7.50 11.39 26.07
CA LEU A 12 -8.33 12.14 25.14
C LEU A 12 -9.76 11.65 25.28
N ASP A 13 -10.70 12.58 25.30
CA ASP A 13 -12.12 12.23 25.36
C ASP A 13 -12.66 11.97 23.96
N ALA A 14 -13.05 10.73 23.68
CA ALA A 14 -13.62 10.35 22.39
C ALA A 14 -14.89 11.15 22.03
N SER A 15 -15.60 11.74 23.00
CA SER A 15 -16.79 12.56 22.72
C SER A 15 -16.49 13.91 22.06
N HIS A 16 -15.23 14.34 22.01
CA HIS A 16 -14.83 15.59 21.33
C HIS A 16 -14.59 15.41 19.82
N PHE A 17 -14.68 14.19 19.30
CA PHE A 17 -14.37 13.88 17.91
C PHE A 17 -15.61 13.39 17.17
N ILE A 18 -15.80 13.88 15.95
CA ILE A 18 -16.93 13.52 15.08
C ILE A 18 -16.79 12.08 14.57
N THR A 19 -15.55 11.61 14.34
CA THR A 19 -15.28 10.31 13.74
C THR A 19 -14.16 9.56 14.47
N ALA A 20 -14.21 8.24 14.45
CA ALA A 20 -13.16 7.38 14.99
C ALA A 20 -11.77 7.61 14.34
N PRO A 21 -11.64 7.80 13.01
CA PRO A 21 -10.36 8.16 12.40
C PRO A 21 -9.81 9.50 12.88
N GLY A 22 -10.65 10.52 13.07
CA GLY A 22 -10.23 11.81 13.63
C GLY A 22 -9.69 11.64 15.05
N PHE A 23 -10.39 10.87 15.89
CA PHE A 23 -9.91 10.52 17.23
C PHE A 23 -8.57 9.76 17.20
N ALA A 24 -8.44 8.75 16.32
CA ALA A 24 -7.23 7.94 16.20
C ALA A 24 -6.04 8.78 15.71
N PHE A 25 -6.25 9.69 14.77
CA PHE A 25 -5.24 10.62 14.28
C PHE A 25 -4.73 11.55 15.39
N GLU A 26 -5.63 12.07 16.22
CA GLU A 26 -5.28 12.94 17.36
C GLU A 26 -4.56 12.16 18.47
N CYS A 27 -4.94 10.90 18.70
CA CYS A 27 -4.17 9.99 19.56
C CYS A 27 -2.75 9.79 19.04
N MET A 28 -2.59 9.59 17.73
CA MET A 28 -1.28 9.43 17.08
C MET A 28 -0.42 10.70 17.23
N LEU A 29 -0.97 11.88 16.94
CA LEU A 29 -0.25 13.15 17.08
C LEU A 29 0.21 13.37 18.52
N LYS A 30 -0.67 13.09 19.50
CA LYS A 30 -0.32 13.22 20.92
C LYS A 30 0.72 12.19 21.38
N HIS A 31 0.66 10.97 20.88
CA HIS A 31 1.58 9.91 21.27
C HIS A 31 2.99 10.11 20.70
N THR A 32 3.06 10.54 19.44
CA THR A 32 4.33 10.70 18.71
C THR A 32 4.92 12.10 18.84
N GLU A 33 4.10 13.09 19.22
CA GLU A 33 4.44 14.52 19.26
C GLU A 33 4.96 15.07 17.92
N VAL A 34 4.70 14.35 16.83
CA VAL A 34 5.15 14.72 15.49
C VAL A 34 4.49 16.02 15.03
N LYS A 35 5.27 16.87 14.37
CA LYS A 35 4.78 18.09 13.73
C LYS A 35 4.74 17.87 12.22
N LEU A 36 3.56 17.56 11.72
CA LEU A 36 3.34 17.38 10.28
C LEU A 36 3.42 18.74 9.57
N GLU A 37 4.24 18.83 8.53
CA GLU A 37 4.26 20.00 7.68
C GLU A 37 3.00 20.04 6.80
N ARG A 38 2.38 21.23 6.74
CA ARG A 38 1.33 21.49 5.75
C ARG A 38 1.96 21.92 4.42
N LEU A 39 1.68 21.17 3.36
CA LEU A 39 2.05 21.57 2.01
C LEU A 39 1.44 22.92 1.63
N LYS A 40 2.29 23.83 1.16
CA LYS A 40 1.89 25.19 0.74
C LYS A 40 1.83 25.33 -0.79
N CYS A 41 2.57 24.50 -1.52
CA CYS A 41 2.59 24.51 -2.97
C CYS A 41 1.42 23.70 -3.53
N TYR A 42 0.55 24.37 -4.28
CA TYR A 42 -0.60 23.72 -4.94
C TYR A 42 -0.17 22.58 -5.87
N ASN A 43 0.90 22.78 -6.65
CA ASN A 43 1.39 21.77 -7.59
C ASN A 43 1.93 20.52 -6.88
N MET A 44 2.60 20.67 -5.73
CA MET A 44 3.03 19.51 -4.93
C MET A 44 1.82 18.74 -4.40
N GLN A 45 0.81 19.46 -3.90
CA GLN A 45 -0.41 18.82 -3.42
C GLN A 45 -1.11 18.04 -4.54
N LEU A 46 -1.25 18.62 -5.74
CA LEU A 46 -1.80 17.93 -6.90
C LEU A 46 -0.98 16.69 -7.25
N MET A 47 0.35 16.78 -7.34
CA MET A 47 1.21 15.63 -7.63
C MET A 47 0.99 14.48 -6.64
N LEU A 48 0.89 14.77 -5.34
CA LEU A 48 0.65 13.75 -4.31
C LEU A 48 -0.76 13.16 -4.40
N GLU A 49 -1.80 14.00 -4.51
CA GLU A 49 -3.17 13.55 -4.69
C GLU A 49 -3.31 12.70 -5.96
N GLU A 50 -2.58 13.07 -7.01
CA GLU A 50 -2.53 12.33 -8.24
C GLU A 50 -1.78 11.00 -8.11
N GLY A 51 -0.79 10.92 -7.21
CA GLY A 51 -0.01 9.74 -6.87
C GLY A 51 -0.68 8.75 -5.91
N ILE A 52 -1.65 9.18 -5.09
CA ILE A 52 -2.34 8.30 -4.13
C ILE A 52 -3.06 7.14 -4.86
N ARG A 53 -2.83 5.90 -4.39
CA ARG A 53 -3.50 4.69 -4.85
C ARG A 53 -4.13 3.96 -3.66
N GLY A 54 -5.19 3.20 -3.94
CA GLY A 54 -5.80 2.29 -2.98
C GLY A 54 -5.07 0.94 -2.92
N GLY A 55 -5.71 -0.03 -2.26
CA GLY A 55 -5.20 -1.40 -2.24
C GLY A 55 -5.14 -2.03 -3.64
N ILE A 56 -4.16 -2.91 -3.83
CA ILE A 56 -4.01 -3.68 -5.07
C ILE A 56 -5.14 -4.70 -5.15
N CYS A 57 -5.91 -4.66 -6.25
CA CYS A 57 -6.93 -5.65 -6.57
C CYS A 57 -6.60 -6.28 -7.92
N GLN A 58 -6.48 -7.60 -7.97
CA GLN A 58 -6.09 -8.33 -9.18
C GLN A 58 -7.17 -9.32 -9.60
N SER A 59 -7.36 -9.43 -10.91
CA SER A 59 -8.18 -10.48 -11.52
C SER A 59 -7.34 -11.75 -11.64
N VAL A 60 -7.54 -12.67 -10.71
CA VAL A 60 -6.91 -13.99 -10.75
C VAL A 60 -7.81 -15.00 -11.47
N LYS A 61 -7.27 -16.19 -11.76
CA LYS A 61 -8.04 -17.30 -12.33
C LYS A 61 -9.26 -17.60 -11.45
N ILE A 62 -10.46 -17.48 -12.03
CA ILE A 62 -11.76 -17.56 -11.32
C ILE A 62 -11.98 -18.93 -10.65
N TYR A 63 -11.37 -19.98 -11.19
CA TYR A 63 -11.48 -21.33 -10.64
C TYR A 63 -10.14 -22.06 -10.62
N VAL A 64 -9.77 -22.56 -9.44
CA VAL A 64 -8.64 -23.44 -9.22
C VAL A 64 -9.11 -24.59 -8.33
N LYS A 65 -8.73 -25.82 -8.68
CA LYS A 65 -8.96 -27.02 -7.87
C LYS A 65 -7.61 -27.64 -7.55
N ALA A 66 -7.32 -27.81 -6.27
CA ALA A 66 -6.13 -28.51 -5.78
C ALA A 66 -6.27 -30.02 -6.00
N ASN A 67 -5.17 -30.71 -6.29
CA ASN A 67 -5.08 -32.17 -6.36
C ASN A 67 -4.25 -32.65 -5.16
N ILE A 68 -4.93 -32.89 -4.03
CA ILE A 68 -4.27 -33.18 -2.76
C ILE A 68 -4.49 -34.64 -2.39
N PRO A 69 -3.42 -35.45 -2.20
CA PRO A 69 -3.57 -36.83 -1.76
C PRO A 69 -4.05 -36.91 -0.31
N ASN A 70 -4.72 -38.00 0.05
CA ASN A 70 -5.07 -38.36 1.43
C ASN A 70 -5.98 -37.36 2.18
N ILE A 71 -6.83 -36.61 1.48
CA ILE A 71 -7.89 -35.80 2.10
C ILE A 71 -9.25 -36.45 1.84
N GLU A 72 -9.98 -36.77 2.91
CA GLU A 72 -11.34 -37.30 2.82
C GLU A 72 -12.27 -36.30 2.10
N ASN A 73 -13.16 -36.81 1.26
CA ASN A 73 -14.14 -36.03 0.49
C ASN A 73 -13.54 -35.06 -0.55
N VAL A 74 -12.28 -35.25 -0.95
CA VAL A 74 -11.66 -34.55 -2.08
C VAL A 74 -11.37 -35.54 -3.21
N ASP A 75 -11.82 -35.19 -4.41
CA ASP A 75 -11.57 -35.96 -5.63
C ASP A 75 -10.10 -35.80 -6.07
N PHE A 76 -9.29 -36.81 -5.73
CA PHE A 76 -7.87 -36.92 -6.03
C PHE A 76 -7.62 -37.78 -7.27
N ASN A 77 -6.67 -37.36 -8.11
CA ASN A 77 -6.28 -38.09 -9.31
C ASN A 77 -4.77 -38.36 -9.32
N GLU A 78 -4.41 -39.64 -9.19
CA GLU A 78 -3.01 -40.14 -9.20
C GLU A 78 -2.26 -39.85 -10.49
N ASN A 79 -2.97 -39.64 -11.62
CA ASN A 79 -2.35 -39.33 -12.91
C ASN A 79 -2.07 -37.82 -13.08
N LYS A 80 -2.38 -36.99 -12.09
CA LYS A 80 -2.13 -35.54 -12.10
C LYS A 80 -1.09 -35.18 -11.04
N PRO A 81 -0.29 -34.13 -11.25
CA PRO A 81 0.63 -33.65 -10.22
C PRO A 81 -0.14 -33.22 -8.96
N ASN A 82 0.50 -33.40 -7.81
CA ASN A 82 -0.03 -32.87 -6.56
C ASN A 82 -0.01 -31.34 -6.59
N THR A 83 -1.12 -30.69 -6.22
CA THR A 83 -1.22 -29.23 -6.17
C THR A 83 -1.94 -28.81 -4.90
N TRP A 84 -1.59 -27.63 -4.39
CA TRP A 84 -2.15 -27.04 -3.18
C TRP A 84 -2.65 -25.62 -3.46
N ILE A 85 -3.59 -25.15 -2.63
CA ILE A 85 -4.05 -23.76 -2.64
C ILE A 85 -3.68 -23.14 -1.30
N ALA A 86 -3.05 -21.98 -1.33
CA ALA A 86 -2.77 -21.18 -0.14
C ALA A 86 -3.72 -19.98 -0.11
N TYR A 87 -4.29 -19.71 1.06
CA TYR A 87 -4.98 -18.47 1.36
C TYR A 87 -4.15 -17.72 2.39
N LEU A 88 -3.65 -16.55 2.01
CA LEU A 88 -2.81 -15.70 2.85
C LEU A 88 -3.56 -14.39 3.08
N ASP A 89 -3.69 -14.00 4.34
CA ASP A 89 -4.22 -12.70 4.73
C ASP A 89 -3.25 -12.06 5.72
N TYR A 90 -2.88 -10.81 5.45
CA TYR A 90 -1.87 -10.11 6.21
C TYR A 90 -2.54 -9.34 7.36
N ILE A 91 -2.25 -9.73 8.59
CA ILE A 91 -2.81 -9.07 9.78
C ILE A 91 -2.25 -7.65 9.86
N ASN A 92 -3.14 -6.65 9.80
CA ASN A 92 -2.81 -5.24 9.91
C ASN A 92 -1.77 -4.75 8.88
N LEU A 93 -2.03 -5.00 7.59
CA LEU A 93 -1.16 -4.60 6.47
C LEU A 93 -0.73 -3.13 6.54
N TYR A 94 -1.67 -2.20 6.66
CA TYR A 94 -1.34 -0.77 6.73
C TYR A 94 -0.57 -0.42 8.00
N GLY A 95 -0.89 -1.03 9.14
CA GLY A 95 -0.12 -0.81 10.37
C GLY A 95 1.32 -1.28 10.23
N LYS A 96 1.57 -2.37 9.51
CA LYS A 96 2.94 -2.81 9.17
C LYS A 96 3.64 -1.80 8.26
N SER A 97 2.96 -1.28 7.23
CA SER A 97 3.52 -0.25 6.34
C SER A 97 3.83 1.06 7.08
N MET A 98 3.04 1.40 8.10
CA MET A 98 3.27 2.58 8.95
C MET A 98 4.48 2.45 9.89
N LEU A 99 5.12 1.28 9.97
CA LEU A 99 6.38 1.11 10.71
C LEU A 99 7.62 1.49 9.89
N SER A 100 7.46 1.67 8.58
CA SER A 100 8.53 2.16 7.71
C SER A 100 8.71 3.68 7.84
N ALA A 101 9.84 4.20 7.36
CA ALA A 101 10.05 5.65 7.28
C ALA A 101 8.97 6.31 6.42
N LEU A 102 8.35 7.37 6.94
CA LEU A 102 7.30 8.14 6.26
C LEU A 102 7.69 9.61 6.18
N LEU A 103 7.37 10.25 5.06
CA LEU A 103 7.63 11.67 4.84
C LEU A 103 6.64 12.53 5.62
N TYR A 104 7.15 13.51 6.39
CA TYR A 104 6.30 14.36 7.22
C TYR A 104 6.68 15.84 7.24
N GLN A 105 7.86 16.23 6.75
CA GLN A 105 8.33 17.62 6.73
C GLN A 105 9.47 17.86 5.72
N ASN A 106 9.80 19.14 5.52
CA ASN A 106 10.81 19.67 4.62
C ASN A 106 10.56 19.31 3.14
N PHE A 107 9.30 19.44 2.70
CA PHE A 107 8.95 19.14 1.32
C PHE A 107 9.47 20.21 0.36
N GLU A 108 10.32 19.80 -0.59
CA GLU A 108 10.87 20.65 -1.63
C GLU A 108 10.91 19.95 -3.00
N TRP A 109 10.92 20.73 -4.08
CA TRP A 109 11.15 20.18 -5.41
C TRP A 109 12.62 19.81 -5.55
N PHE A 110 12.87 18.61 -6.05
CA PHE A 110 14.23 18.11 -6.27
C PHE A 110 14.55 18.12 -7.76
N GLU A 111 15.55 18.90 -8.16
CA GLU A 111 15.85 19.16 -9.59
C GLU A 111 16.87 18.18 -10.20
N ASN A 112 17.61 17.42 -9.38
CA ASN A 112 18.66 16.53 -9.87
C ASN A 112 18.08 15.20 -10.39
N LEU A 113 17.78 15.17 -11.69
CA LEU A 113 17.24 13.98 -12.37
C LEU A 113 18.25 12.83 -12.54
N THR A 114 19.52 13.00 -12.14
CA THR A 114 20.53 11.92 -12.19
C THR A 114 20.57 11.04 -10.93
N LEU A 115 19.68 11.29 -9.97
CA LEU A 115 19.57 10.54 -8.73
C LEU A 115 19.23 9.06 -9.00
N ASP A 116 20.09 8.18 -8.50
CA ASP A 116 19.84 6.74 -8.51
C ASP A 116 19.19 6.31 -7.20
N VAL A 117 17.86 6.32 -7.18
CA VAL A 117 17.07 5.98 -5.98
C VAL A 117 17.24 4.55 -5.51
N THR A 118 17.76 3.65 -6.36
CA THR A 118 18.00 2.25 -6.00
C THR A 118 19.19 2.06 -5.05
N LYS A 119 20.00 3.11 -4.87
CA LYS A 119 21.15 3.12 -3.98
C LYS A 119 20.89 3.82 -2.64
N ILE A 120 19.67 4.31 -2.44
CA ILE A 120 19.27 5.03 -1.23
C ILE A 120 18.71 4.02 -0.23
N ASP A 121 19.10 4.14 1.04
CA ASP A 121 18.58 3.29 2.11
C ASP A 121 17.11 3.62 2.40
N ASP A 122 16.30 2.60 2.68
CA ASP A 122 14.87 2.76 3.01
C ASP A 122 14.64 3.63 4.26
N ASN A 123 15.64 3.75 5.15
CA ASN A 123 15.61 4.58 6.36
C ASN A 123 16.54 5.80 6.26
N SER A 124 16.87 6.22 5.04
CA SER A 124 17.59 7.46 4.78
C SER A 124 16.90 8.67 5.43
N ASP A 125 17.69 9.66 5.84
CA ASP A 125 17.20 10.94 6.39
C ASP A 125 16.32 11.70 5.39
N TYR A 126 16.46 11.40 4.09
CA TYR A 126 15.68 11.96 2.99
C TYR A 126 14.94 10.86 2.23
N GLY A 127 13.66 11.07 1.97
CA GLY A 127 12.87 10.25 1.05
C GLY A 127 12.43 11.04 -0.18
N TYR A 128 12.08 10.31 -1.24
CA TYR A 128 11.80 10.87 -2.56
C TYR A 128 10.46 10.38 -3.07
N ILE A 129 9.70 11.29 -3.69
CA ILE A 129 8.47 10.97 -4.42
C ILE A 129 8.73 11.29 -5.88
N LEU A 130 8.59 10.29 -6.74
CA LEU A 130 8.98 10.38 -8.14
C LEU A 130 7.74 10.30 -9.03
N GLU A 131 7.62 11.24 -9.96
CA GLU A 131 6.78 11.10 -11.13
C GLU A 131 7.69 10.74 -12.30
N VAL A 132 7.45 9.59 -12.93
CA VAL A 132 8.36 9.02 -13.93
C VAL A 132 7.61 8.58 -15.17
N ASP A 133 8.24 8.80 -16.32
CA ASP A 133 7.90 8.11 -17.55
C ASP A 133 8.48 6.69 -17.50
N THR A 134 7.69 5.71 -17.93
CA THR A 134 8.09 4.30 -17.85
C THR A 134 7.77 3.59 -19.16
N ASP A 135 8.70 2.74 -19.61
CA ASP A 135 8.48 1.81 -20.71
C ASP A 135 8.41 0.39 -20.15
N TYR A 136 7.33 -0.32 -20.46
CA TYR A 136 7.06 -1.66 -19.99
C TYR A 136 7.03 -2.64 -21.16
N SER A 137 8.21 -3.18 -21.47
CA SER A 137 8.44 -3.98 -22.68
C SER A 137 7.48 -5.17 -22.80
N LYS A 138 6.92 -5.36 -24.01
CA LYS A 138 6.01 -6.47 -24.32
C LYS A 138 6.64 -7.85 -24.07
N SER A 139 7.96 -7.97 -24.11
CA SER A 139 8.65 -9.25 -23.87
C SER A 139 8.46 -9.76 -22.45
N VAL A 140 8.30 -8.87 -21.45
CA VAL A 140 8.15 -9.26 -20.05
C VAL A 140 6.69 -9.49 -19.63
N HIS A 141 5.71 -9.08 -20.46
CA HIS A 141 4.29 -9.19 -20.13
C HIS A 141 3.86 -10.61 -19.81
N LYS A 142 4.38 -11.60 -20.55
CA LYS A 142 4.08 -13.02 -20.31
C LYS A 142 4.65 -13.51 -18.98
N ILE A 143 5.83 -13.03 -18.61
CA ILE A 143 6.53 -13.42 -17.38
C ILE A 143 5.82 -12.80 -16.16
N HIS A 144 5.34 -11.56 -16.29
CA HIS A 144 4.65 -10.85 -15.22
C HIS A 144 3.13 -11.02 -15.25
N ASN A 145 2.60 -12.00 -15.99
CA ASN A 145 1.15 -12.14 -16.18
C ASN A 145 0.39 -12.46 -14.87
N GLU A 146 1.05 -13.08 -13.90
CA GLU A 146 0.44 -13.40 -12.60
C GLU A 146 0.40 -12.19 -11.66
N PHE A 147 1.35 -11.27 -11.79
CA PHE A 147 1.45 -10.07 -10.97
C PHE A 147 2.04 -8.92 -11.81
N PRO A 148 1.22 -8.33 -12.70
CA PRO A 148 1.72 -7.31 -13.62
C PRO A 148 2.08 -6.06 -12.84
N PHE A 149 3.27 -5.53 -13.08
CA PHE A 149 3.63 -4.19 -12.66
C PHE A 149 2.95 -3.17 -13.56
N LEU A 150 2.53 -2.03 -13.00
CA LEU A 150 1.97 -0.92 -13.76
C LEU A 150 0.77 -1.31 -14.66
N PRO A 151 -0.20 -2.11 -14.20
CA PRO A 151 -1.30 -2.55 -15.03
C PRO A 151 -2.15 -1.35 -15.48
N TYR A 152 -2.38 -1.27 -16.79
CA TYR A 152 -3.32 -0.35 -17.41
C TYR A 152 -4.55 -1.14 -17.87
N PRO A 153 -5.73 -0.96 -17.25
CA PRO A 153 -6.92 -1.64 -17.71
C PRO A 153 -7.35 -1.04 -19.06
N PRO A 154 -7.55 -1.86 -20.12
CA PRO A 154 -8.12 -1.35 -21.36
C PRO A 154 -9.49 -0.72 -21.09
N ASN A 155 -9.72 0.49 -21.60
CA ASN A 155 -10.91 1.33 -21.36
C ASN A 155 -11.07 1.86 -19.93
N SER A 156 -10.03 1.83 -19.10
CA SER A 156 -10.05 2.52 -17.81
C SER A 156 -10.28 4.02 -18.00
N LYS A 157 -11.21 4.60 -17.23
CA LYS A 157 -11.35 6.06 -17.10
C LYS A 157 -10.21 6.68 -16.28
N VAL A 158 -9.40 5.84 -15.63
CA VAL A 158 -8.28 6.25 -14.78
C VAL A 158 -6.99 5.94 -15.55
N ILE A 159 -6.32 6.99 -16.02
CA ILE A 159 -5.03 6.95 -16.75
C ILE A 159 -3.87 6.84 -15.75
N LYS A 160 -3.97 5.94 -14.78
CA LYS A 160 -2.98 5.86 -13.70
C LYS A 160 -2.47 4.44 -13.57
N LEU A 161 -1.16 4.29 -13.73
CA LEU A 161 -0.46 3.03 -13.51
C LEU A 161 -0.46 2.71 -12.00
N LEU A 162 -0.64 1.44 -11.66
CA LEU A 162 -0.45 0.93 -10.30
C LEU A 162 1.02 0.54 -10.14
N THR A 163 1.79 1.39 -9.46
CA THR A 163 3.08 1.00 -8.89
C THR A 163 2.81 0.23 -7.61
N THR A 164 3.31 -1.00 -7.52
CA THR A 164 3.40 -1.75 -6.26
C THR A 164 4.36 -1.08 -5.30
#